data_AF-A0A132NL31-F1
#
_entry.id   AF-A0A132NL31-F1
#
_cell.length_a   1.000
_cell.length_b   1.000
_cell.length_c   1.000
_cell.angle_alpha   90.00
_cell.angle_beta   90.00
_cell.angle_gamma   90.00
#
_symmetry.space_group_name_H-M   'P 1'
#
loop_
_entity.id
_entity.type
_entity.pdbx_description
1 polymer ?
#
loop_
_entity_poly.entity_id
_entity_poly.type
_entity_poly.pdbx_seq_one_letter_code
_entity_poly.pdbx_strand_id
1 'polypeptide(L)'
;IAAARRNDADAAYQYLDRARQAAERVGPGRNDYNTEFGPANVGLHEVAVAVDLGDAGMALRRAKSIDVTGLSAERRARLLIDVARAHAQRRQPDEAVAALEQAEELTPEQVREHKVVHQLVTDLLTIQDPPGPRLQALARRVGVLPVRTST
;
A
#
# COMPACT_ATOMS: atom_id res chain seq x y z
N ILE A 1 -6.20 9.41 -7.02
CA ILE A 1 -4.87 8.77 -7.28
C ILE A 1 -4.04 9.57 -8.28
N ALA A 2 -4.44 9.73 -9.55
CA ALA A 2 -3.60 10.42 -10.54
C ALA A 2 -3.24 11.87 -10.16
N ALA A 3 -4.18 12.63 -9.57
CA ALA A 3 -3.93 13.97 -9.05
C ALA A 3 -2.88 13.98 -7.92
N ALA A 4 -3.00 13.06 -6.95
CA ALA A 4 -2.03 12.90 -5.86
C ALA A 4 -0.61 12.64 -6.37
N ARG A 5 -0.45 11.76 -7.38
CA ARG A 5 0.87 11.50 -8.00
C ARG A 5 1.48 12.70 -8.72
N ARG A 6 0.66 13.70 -9.09
CA ARG A 6 1.11 14.99 -9.63
C ARG A 6 1.26 16.06 -8.54
N ASN A 7 1.17 15.66 -7.28
CA ASN A 7 1.18 16.54 -6.11
C ASN A 7 0.04 17.59 -6.10
N ASP A 8 -1.08 17.28 -6.76
CA ASP A 8 -2.30 18.10 -6.77
C ASP A 8 -3.24 17.58 -5.68
N ALA A 9 -2.96 18.01 -4.44
CA ALA A 9 -3.69 17.58 -3.25
C ALA A 9 -5.16 18.02 -3.29
N ASP A 10 -5.44 19.26 -3.69
CA ASP A 10 -6.78 19.82 -3.73
C ASP A 10 -7.69 19.02 -4.67
N ALA A 11 -7.23 18.76 -5.90
CA ALA A 11 -8.01 17.95 -6.83
C ALA A 11 -8.15 16.50 -6.31
N ALA A 12 -7.09 15.92 -5.73
CA ALA A 12 -7.14 14.57 -5.19
C ALA A 12 -8.22 14.41 -4.11
N TYR A 13 -8.28 15.33 -3.14
CA TYR A 13 -9.29 15.31 -2.08
C TYR A 13 -10.69 15.62 -2.61
N GLN A 14 -10.86 16.56 -3.54
CA GLN A 14 -12.15 16.80 -4.18
C GLN A 14 -12.70 15.56 -4.90
N TYR A 15 -11.84 14.79 -5.57
CA TYR A 15 -12.26 13.54 -6.21
C TYR A 15 -12.63 12.46 -5.18
N LEU A 16 -11.88 12.35 -4.08
CA LEU A 16 -12.20 11.42 -3.00
C LEU A 16 -13.55 11.75 -2.35
N ASP A 17 -13.83 13.03 -2.13
CA ASP A 17 -15.09 13.47 -1.55
C ASP A 17 -16.29 13.08 -2.40
N ARG A 18 -16.18 13.25 -3.72
CA ARG A 18 -17.21 12.80 -4.67
C ARG A 18 -17.35 11.28 -4.68
N ALA A 19 -16.24 10.55 -4.65
CA ALA A 19 -16.24 9.09 -4.62
C ALA A 19 -16.91 8.55 -3.35
N ARG A 20 -16.63 9.17 -2.19
CA ARG A 20 -17.25 8.83 -0.91
C ARG A 20 -18.76 9.04 -0.92
N GLN A 21 -19.24 10.19 -1.39
CA GLN A 21 -20.69 10.44 -1.54
C GLN A 21 -21.36 9.42 -2.47
N ALA A 22 -20.69 9.00 -3.54
CA ALA A 22 -21.20 7.96 -4.42
C ALA A 22 -21.22 6.59 -3.75
N ALA A 23 -20.15 6.22 -3.04
CA ALA A 23 -20.03 4.95 -2.32
C ALA A 23 -21.05 4.81 -1.17
N GLU A 24 -21.37 5.90 -0.48
CA GLU A 24 -22.44 5.93 0.54
C GLU A 24 -23.81 5.57 -0.06
N ARG A 25 -24.10 6.00 -1.30
CA ARG A 25 -25.35 5.63 -1.99
C ARG A 25 -25.37 4.17 -2.47
N VAL A 26 -24.20 3.63 -2.81
CA VAL A 26 -24.06 2.23 -3.26
C VAL A 26 -24.14 1.26 -2.08
N GLY A 27 -23.60 1.64 -0.93
CA GLY A 27 -23.54 0.81 0.27
C GLY A 27 -22.43 -0.27 0.23
N PRO A 28 -22.29 -1.06 1.31
CA PRO A 28 -21.27 -2.11 1.40
C PRO A 28 -21.66 -3.39 0.64
N GLY A 29 -20.68 -4.29 0.44
CA GLY A 29 -20.91 -5.68 0.03
C GLY A 29 -21.23 -5.91 -1.45
N ARG A 30 -21.18 -4.87 -2.29
CA ARG A 30 -21.39 -4.99 -3.73
C ARG A 30 -20.06 -5.17 -4.46
N ASN A 31 -20.04 -6.10 -5.41
CA ASN A 31 -18.93 -6.29 -6.33
C ASN A 31 -19.44 -6.38 -7.77
N ASP A 32 -20.05 -5.29 -8.24
CA ASP A 32 -20.56 -5.20 -9.60
C ASP A 32 -19.38 -5.06 -10.59
N TYR A 33 -19.32 -5.94 -11.59
CA TYR A 33 -18.28 -5.94 -12.64
C TYR A 33 -16.83 -6.01 -12.13
N ASN A 34 -16.58 -6.68 -10.99
CA ASN A 34 -15.25 -6.78 -10.36
C ASN A 34 -14.67 -5.41 -9.94
N THR A 35 -15.50 -4.38 -9.82
CA THR A 35 -15.04 -3.04 -9.40
C THR A 35 -14.84 -2.94 -7.90
N GLU A 36 -15.53 -3.78 -7.12
CA GLU A 36 -15.66 -3.70 -5.67
C GLU A 36 -15.98 -2.26 -5.20
N PHE A 37 -16.71 -1.49 -6.03
CA PHE A 37 -16.98 -0.10 -5.71
C PHE A 37 -17.93 0.00 -4.52
N GLY A 38 -17.43 0.60 -3.44
CA GLY A 38 -18.15 0.79 -2.20
C GLY A 38 -17.27 1.48 -1.15
N PRO A 39 -17.79 1.72 0.06
CA PRO A 39 -17.09 2.50 1.09
C PRO A 39 -15.69 1.98 1.42
N ALA A 40 -15.53 0.66 1.49
CA ALA A 40 -14.24 0.04 1.80
C ALA A 40 -13.19 0.33 0.70
N ASN A 41 -13.54 0.12 -0.57
CA ASN A 41 -12.61 0.38 -1.68
C ASN A 41 -12.31 1.87 -1.87
N VAL A 42 -13.25 2.78 -1.57
CA VAL A 42 -12.94 4.22 -1.49
C VAL A 42 -11.93 4.49 -0.37
N GLY A 43 -12.08 3.86 0.79
CA GLY A 43 -11.10 3.93 1.88
C GLY A 43 -9.69 3.51 1.45
N LEU A 44 -9.56 2.45 0.63
CA LEU A 44 -8.27 2.03 0.06
C LEU A 44 -7.66 3.14 -0.80
N HIS A 45 -8.48 3.81 -1.62
CA HIS A 45 -8.03 4.94 -2.44
C HIS A 45 -7.63 6.16 -1.60
N GLU A 46 -8.30 6.42 -0.49
CA GLU A 46 -7.92 7.49 0.45
C GLU A 46 -6.53 7.23 1.06
N VAL A 47 -6.25 5.98 1.47
CA VAL A 47 -4.91 5.57 1.94
C VAL A 47 -3.87 5.78 0.85
N ALA A 48 -4.13 5.30 -0.37
CA ALA A 48 -3.19 5.43 -1.48
C ALA A 48 -2.93 6.90 -1.86
N VAL A 49 -3.96 7.77 -1.81
CA VAL A 49 -3.78 9.22 -2.00
C VAL A 49 -2.91 9.83 -0.90
N ALA A 50 -3.16 9.50 0.37
CA ALA A 50 -2.38 10.02 1.47
C ALA A 50 -0.90 9.61 1.36
N VAL A 51 -0.62 8.34 1.01
CA VAL A 51 0.75 7.87 0.75
C VAL A 51 1.39 8.60 -0.43
N ASP A 52 0.68 8.75 -1.55
CA ASP A 52 1.20 9.44 -2.74
C ASP A 52 1.48 10.94 -2.48
N LEU A 53 0.78 11.56 -1.52
CA LEU A 53 1.02 12.93 -1.04
C LEU A 53 2.04 13.02 0.12
N GLY A 54 2.58 11.88 0.58
CA GLY A 54 3.54 11.83 1.69
C GLY A 54 2.93 11.99 3.10
N ASP A 55 1.61 11.99 3.24
CA ASP A 55 0.94 11.99 4.55
C ASP A 55 0.78 10.56 5.10
N ALA A 56 1.92 9.99 5.52
CA ALA A 56 1.98 8.67 6.13
C ALA A 56 1.12 8.55 7.40
N GLY A 57 0.98 9.65 8.15
CA GLY A 57 0.18 9.67 9.38
C GLY A 57 -1.30 9.47 9.08
N MET A 58 -1.84 10.19 8.10
CA MET A 58 -3.20 10.00 7.64
C MET A 58 -3.40 8.62 7.02
N ALA A 59 -2.47 8.17 6.17
CA ALA A 59 -2.54 6.85 5.55
C ALA A 59 -2.73 5.72 6.59
N LEU A 60 -1.89 5.71 7.64
CA LEU A 60 -1.94 4.68 8.69
C LEU A 60 -3.18 4.80 9.57
N ARG A 61 -3.63 6.02 9.92
CA ARG A 61 -4.88 6.19 10.67
C ARG A 61 -6.07 5.69 9.85
N ARG A 62 -6.11 6.04 8.56
CA ARG A 62 -7.22 5.65 7.69
C ARG A 62 -7.25 4.15 7.46
N ALA A 63 -6.10 3.53 7.18
CA ALA A 63 -6.00 2.08 6.98
C ALA A 63 -6.61 1.26 8.13
N LYS A 64 -6.44 1.70 9.38
CA LYS A 64 -7.01 1.04 10.57
C LYS A 64 -8.53 1.10 10.68
N SER A 65 -9.18 2.02 9.98
CA SER A 65 -10.63 2.25 10.05
C SER A 65 -11.43 1.56 8.95
N ILE A 66 -10.75 0.91 7.99
CA ILE A 66 -11.39 0.27 6.85
C ILE A 66 -11.80 -1.14 7.25
N ASP A 67 -13.08 -1.47 7.11
CA ASP A 67 -13.52 -2.86 7.16
C ASP A 67 -13.13 -3.57 5.85
N VAL A 68 -12.23 -4.53 5.96
CA VAL A 68 -11.68 -5.29 4.82
C VAL A 68 -12.32 -6.67 4.67
N THR A 69 -13.30 -7.03 5.50
CA THR A 69 -13.89 -8.38 5.55
C THR A 69 -14.53 -8.78 4.22
N GLY A 70 -15.13 -7.81 3.52
CA GLY A 70 -15.79 -8.03 2.23
C GLY A 70 -14.91 -7.81 1.01
N LEU A 71 -13.62 -7.49 1.18
CA LEU A 71 -12.70 -7.19 0.07
C LEU A 71 -11.99 -8.44 -0.43
N SER A 72 -11.67 -8.46 -1.72
CA SER A 72 -10.82 -9.50 -2.31
C SER A 72 -9.41 -9.51 -1.73
N ALA A 73 -8.70 -10.64 -1.90
CA ALA A 73 -7.33 -10.79 -1.44
C ALA A 73 -6.41 -9.75 -2.09
N GLU A 74 -6.63 -9.44 -3.37
CA GLU A 74 -5.90 -8.46 -4.16
C GLU A 74 -6.05 -7.04 -3.61
N ARG A 75 -7.27 -6.65 -3.22
CA ARG A 75 -7.54 -5.35 -2.58
C ARG A 75 -6.90 -5.25 -1.22
N ARG A 76 -7.00 -6.32 -0.42
CA ARG A 76 -6.37 -6.38 0.92
C ARG A 76 -4.85 -6.31 0.82
N ALA A 77 -4.25 -7.04 -0.10
CA ALA A 77 -2.81 -6.97 -0.38
C ALA A 77 -2.40 -5.57 -0.86
N ARG A 78 -3.21 -4.93 -1.71
CA ARG A 78 -2.93 -3.56 -2.15
C ARG A 78 -2.91 -2.57 -1.00
N LEU A 79 -3.87 -2.65 -0.07
CA LEU A 79 -3.89 -1.83 1.14
C LEU A 79 -2.61 -2.04 1.96
N LEU A 80 -2.18 -3.28 2.15
CA LEU A 80 -0.98 -3.61 2.91
C LEU A 80 0.30 -3.09 2.25
N ILE A 81 0.38 -3.09 0.91
CA ILE A 81 1.49 -2.45 0.18
C ILE A 81 1.52 -0.93 0.46
N ASP A 82 0.37 -0.26 0.44
CA ASP A 82 0.32 1.18 0.74
C ASP A 82 0.61 1.46 2.24
N VAL A 83 0.20 0.59 3.16
CA VAL A 83 0.60 0.64 4.58
C VAL A 83 2.12 0.48 4.74
N ALA A 84 2.74 -0.44 4.00
CA ALA A 84 4.19 -0.63 4.03
C ALA A 84 4.93 0.62 3.55
N ARG A 85 4.44 1.26 2.47
CA ARG A 85 4.97 2.54 1.98
C ARG A 85 4.86 3.64 3.04
N ALA A 86 3.73 3.73 3.74
CA ALA A 86 3.53 4.72 4.80
C ALA A 86 4.51 4.50 5.98
N HIS A 87 4.78 3.25 6.36
CA HIS A 87 5.79 2.95 7.38
C HIS A 87 7.20 3.31 6.92
N ALA A 88 7.56 3.01 5.66
CA ALA A 88 8.86 3.40 5.12
C ALA A 88 9.06 4.92 5.05
N GLN A 89 8.02 5.69 4.68
CA GLN A 89 8.04 7.17 4.75
C GLN A 89 8.34 7.71 6.15
N ARG A 90 8.01 6.94 7.20
CA ARG A 90 8.28 7.27 8.61
C ARG A 90 9.58 6.65 9.14
N ARG A 91 10.41 6.05 8.29
CA ARG A 91 11.62 5.31 8.67
C ARG A 91 11.34 4.17 9.67
N GLN A 92 10.25 3.43 9.44
CA GLN A 92 9.83 2.27 10.22
C GLN A 92 9.99 0.99 9.40
N PRO A 93 11.23 0.51 9.18
CA PRO A 93 11.49 -0.57 8.24
C PRO A 93 10.90 -1.92 8.67
N ASP A 94 10.89 -2.22 9.97
CA ASP A 94 10.37 -3.50 10.47
C ASP A 94 8.86 -3.62 10.28
N GLU A 95 8.11 -2.54 10.52
CA GLU A 95 6.67 -2.47 10.24
C GLU A 95 6.37 -2.50 8.75
N ALA A 96 7.21 -1.86 7.92
CA ALA A 96 7.09 -1.92 6.48
C ALA A 96 7.28 -3.35 5.95
N VAL A 97 8.31 -4.06 6.43
CA VAL A 97 8.55 -5.48 6.10
C VAL A 97 7.38 -6.35 6.57
N ALA A 98 6.89 -6.15 7.79
CA ALA A 98 5.76 -6.92 8.31
C ALA A 98 4.48 -6.75 7.48
N ALA A 99 4.22 -5.54 6.98
CA ALA A 99 3.08 -5.29 6.10
C ALA A 99 3.27 -5.94 4.71
N LEU A 100 4.48 -5.93 4.15
CA LEU A 100 4.77 -6.62 2.89
C LEU A 100 4.68 -8.14 3.00
N GLU A 101 5.12 -8.72 4.12
CA GLU A 101 4.97 -10.16 4.36
C GLU A 101 3.49 -10.57 4.45
N GLN A 102 2.66 -9.80 5.16
CA GLN A 102 1.20 -10.02 5.17
C GLN A 102 0.58 -9.87 3.77
N ALA A 103 1.05 -8.92 2.97
CA ALA A 103 0.58 -8.80 1.59
C ALA A 103 0.98 -10.02 0.75
N GLU A 104 2.20 -10.54 0.94
CA GLU A 104 2.71 -11.71 0.23
C GLU A 104 1.93 -12.96 0.61
N GLU A 105 1.55 -13.13 1.88
CA GLU A 105 0.70 -14.24 2.33
C GLU A 105 -0.67 -14.26 1.65
N LEU A 106 -1.25 -13.09 1.37
CA LEU A 106 -2.55 -12.99 0.69
C LEU A 106 -2.45 -13.23 -0.81
N THR A 107 -1.44 -12.64 -1.45
CA THR A 107 -1.27 -12.70 -2.91
C THR A 107 0.22 -12.78 -3.28
N PRO A 108 0.84 -13.97 -3.19
CA PRO A 108 2.27 -14.12 -3.41
C PRO A 108 2.73 -13.65 -4.79
N GLU A 109 2.01 -14.05 -5.84
CA GLU A 109 2.32 -13.73 -7.24
C GLU A 109 2.22 -12.22 -7.48
N GLN A 110 1.17 -11.58 -6.96
CA GLN A 110 0.99 -10.14 -7.09
C GLN A 110 2.15 -9.39 -6.42
N VAL A 111 2.52 -9.73 -5.18
CA VAL A 111 3.57 -9.03 -4.45
C VAL A 111 4.93 -9.19 -5.11
N ARG A 112 5.25 -10.40 -5.59
CA ARG A 112 6.52 -10.70 -6.25
C ARG A 112 6.70 -9.98 -7.58
N GLU A 113 5.62 -9.71 -8.32
CA GLU A 113 5.68 -9.01 -9.61
C GLU A 113 5.43 -7.49 -9.51
N HIS A 114 5.08 -7.00 -8.32
CA HIS A 114 4.65 -5.62 -8.16
C HIS A 114 5.83 -4.63 -8.10
N LYS A 115 5.98 -3.79 -9.12
CA LYS A 115 7.07 -2.80 -9.23
C LYS A 115 7.25 -1.90 -8.00
N VAL A 116 6.17 -1.48 -7.33
CA VAL A 116 6.28 -0.65 -6.12
C VAL A 116 6.85 -1.45 -4.95
N VAL A 117 6.60 -2.76 -4.88
CA VAL A 117 7.19 -3.62 -3.85
C VAL A 117 8.69 -3.74 -4.09
N HIS A 118 9.12 -3.94 -5.34
CA HIS A 118 10.55 -3.98 -5.67
C HIS A 118 11.28 -2.70 -5.28
N GLN A 119 10.71 -1.55 -5.64
CA GLN A 119 11.28 -0.26 -5.26
C GLN A 119 11.33 -0.12 -3.73
N LEU A 120 10.22 -0.43 -3.04
CA LEU A 120 10.14 -0.30 -1.59
C LEU A 120 11.15 -1.20 -0.88
N VAL A 121 11.32 -2.45 -1.31
CA VAL A 121 12.32 -3.37 -0.76
C VAL A 121 13.74 -2.83 -0.99
N THR A 122 14.01 -2.27 -2.17
CA THR A 122 15.31 -1.62 -2.47
C THR A 122 15.57 -0.43 -1.54
N ASP A 123 14.56 0.41 -1.32
CA ASP A 123 14.65 1.55 -0.41
C ASP A 123 14.90 1.09 1.03
N LEU A 124 14.19 0.04 1.48
CA LEU A 124 14.35 -0.54 2.82
C LEU A 124 15.75 -1.13 3.03
N LEU A 125 16.32 -1.80 2.02
CA LEU A 125 17.70 -2.30 2.06
C LEU A 125 18.73 -1.17 2.20
N THR A 126 18.39 0.04 1.73
CA THR A 126 19.24 1.23 1.88
C THR A 126 19.04 1.89 3.24
N ILE A 127 17.82 1.84 3.80
CA ILE A 127 17.50 2.41 5.11
C ILE A 127 18.08 1.57 6.26
N GLN A 128 18.08 0.24 6.14
CA GLN A 128 18.55 -0.69 7.16
C GLN A 128 19.89 -1.31 6.74
N ASP A 129 21.01 -0.76 7.23
CA ASP A 129 22.36 -1.25 6.95
C ASP A 129 23.10 -1.65 8.24
N PRO A 130 23.41 -2.95 8.47
CA PRO A 130 23.08 -4.08 7.60
C PRO A 130 21.59 -4.47 7.67
N PRO A 131 21.01 -5.02 6.58
CA PRO A 131 19.60 -5.39 6.56
C PRO A 131 19.32 -6.60 7.44
N GLY A 132 18.19 -6.59 8.15
CA GLY A 132 17.75 -7.68 9.01
C GLY A 132 17.35 -8.94 8.23
N PRO A 133 17.31 -10.11 8.89
CA PRO A 133 17.07 -11.40 8.22
C PRO A 133 15.72 -11.48 7.50
N ARG A 134 14.66 -10.86 8.05
CA ARG A 134 13.33 -10.82 7.40
C ARG A 134 13.36 -10.04 6.09
N LEU A 135 13.98 -8.86 6.09
CA LEU A 135 14.13 -8.05 4.88
C LEU A 135 14.97 -8.76 3.82
N GLN A 136 16.08 -9.41 4.22
CA GLN A 136 16.88 -10.22 3.29
C GLN A 136 16.09 -11.39 2.69
N ALA A 137 15.28 -12.07 3.49
CA ALA A 137 14.45 -13.19 3.02
C ALA A 137 13.36 -12.70 2.05
N LEU A 138 12.68 -11.60 2.38
CA LEU A 138 11.69 -10.97 1.51
C LEU A 138 12.33 -10.54 0.18
N ALA A 139 13.48 -9.87 0.21
CA ALA A 139 14.21 -9.43 -0.97
C ALA A 139 14.52 -10.58 -1.94
N ARG A 140 14.94 -11.74 -1.42
CA ARG A 140 15.15 -12.95 -2.24
C ARG A 140 13.85 -13.44 -2.90
N ARG A 141 12.73 -13.47 -2.16
CA ARG A 141 11.44 -13.95 -2.69
C ARG A 141 10.85 -13.03 -3.75
N VAL A 142 11.03 -11.71 -3.60
CA VAL A 142 10.57 -10.72 -4.59
C VAL A 142 11.56 -10.48 -5.74
N GLY A 143 12.72 -11.16 -5.74
CA GLY A 143 13.72 -11.03 -6.81
C GLY A 143 14.55 -9.74 -6.77
N VAL A 144 14.57 -9.02 -5.65
CA VAL A 144 15.42 -7.84 -5.44
C VAL A 144 16.74 -8.30 -4.82
N LEU A 145 17.82 -8.28 -5.60
CA LEU A 145 19.14 -8.64 -5.09
C LEU A 145 19.73 -7.44 -4.31
N PRO A 146 20.27 -7.64 -3.10
CA PRO A 146 21.05 -6.60 -2.44
C PRO A 146 22.24 -6.25 -3.33
N VAL A 147 22.45 -4.96 -3.57
CA VAL A 147 23.65 -4.48 -4.26
C VAL A 147 24.85 -4.94 -3.43
N ARG A 148 25.66 -5.84 -3.99
CA ARG A 148 26.97 -6.17 -3.41
C ARG A 148 27.82 -4.93 -3.55
N THR A 149 28.00 -4.18 -2.47
CA THR A 149 29.10 -3.22 -2.37
C THR A 149 30.39 -4.04 -2.37
N SER A 150 31.03 -4.12 -3.53
CA SER A 150 32.41 -4.56 -3.63
C SER A 150 33.31 -3.48 -3.04
N THR A 151 34.21 -3.96 -2.18
CA THR A 151 35.45 -3.34 -1.68
C THR A 151 35.33 -2.55 -0.38
#